data_AF-A0A2E0WWQ2-F1
#
_entry.id   AF-A0A2E0WWQ2-F1
#
_cell.length_a   1.000
_cell.length_b   1.000
_cell.length_c   1.000
_cell.angle_alpha   90.00
_cell.angle_beta   90.00
_cell.angle_gamma   90.00
#
_symmetry.space_group_name_H-M   'P 1'
#
loop_
_entity.id
_entity.type
_entity.pdbx_description
1 polymer ?
#
loop_
_entity_poly.entity_id
_entity_poly.type
_entity_poly.pdbx_seq_one_letter_code
_entity_poly.pdbx_strand_id
1 'polypeptide(L)'
;MPDVIVEEPYEFVPPVDSLLWPKLVSLLVPSFIRRTYGVHSIETRDAEKMKASIDAGHGVLVAPNHCRLSDPLNFGGLVKTIGRPMHALASWHLFKKDWLSRFMLRRIGAFSLYREGADRKALETAIDILVKANRPLVVFAEGAVSRHNDVLMPFMDGVAFIARAAAKRRAKANHAGRVVIHPVAIRYFFRGDLEKSVTPVLAEIESHFSWFPQDDKPLVERIRQIGQALLSLKEIEYFGYARAGDFYERVDNLIEDVLTKLEKKWGIREPEHGVVARVKNLRGAILPGLINDDLTEAEKQQRRKELAACFYVQQMSHYPRNYIRMSQKNIPEHILETVERFEEDFTEHLTVHGPLHAVVQVGDAIPVPTDRAPRGDADPLMEETRGAITAMLHRLAEESPRI
;
A
#
# COMPACT_ATOMS: atom_id res chain seq x y z
N MET A 1 10.71 -6.02 14.69
CA MET A 1 10.73 -6.04 13.20
C MET A 1 9.41 -6.66 12.81
N PRO A 2 8.50 -5.93 12.16
CA PRO A 2 7.30 -6.57 11.67
C PRO A 2 7.71 -7.68 10.69
N ASP A 3 7.02 -8.83 10.75
CA ASP A 3 7.23 -10.09 10.00
C ASP A 3 7.10 -9.96 8.46
N VAL A 4 7.44 -8.81 7.89
CA VAL A 4 7.28 -8.50 6.46
C VAL A 4 8.33 -9.21 5.61
N ILE A 5 9.47 -9.57 6.19
CA ILE A 5 10.57 -10.25 5.51
C ILE A 5 10.52 -11.74 5.84
N VAL A 6 10.17 -12.54 4.84
CA VAL A 6 10.19 -14.00 4.94
C VAL A 6 11.59 -14.49 4.58
N GLU A 7 12.28 -15.08 5.55
CA GLU A 7 13.63 -15.65 5.38
C GLU A 7 13.58 -17.07 4.81
N GLU A 8 12.74 -17.28 3.81
CA GLU A 8 12.60 -18.56 3.13
C GLU A 8 12.64 -18.37 1.61
N PRO A 9 13.10 -19.39 0.85
CA PRO A 9 13.05 -19.37 -0.61
C PRO A 9 11.62 -19.18 -1.12
N TYR A 10 11.44 -18.22 -2.03
CA TYR A 10 10.15 -17.90 -2.60
C TYR A 10 9.52 -19.10 -3.35
N GLU A 11 8.27 -19.43 -2.99
CA GLU A 11 7.44 -20.41 -3.70
C GLU A 11 6.17 -19.71 -4.24
N PHE A 12 6.03 -19.70 -5.56
CA PHE A 12 4.84 -19.13 -6.22
C PHE A 12 3.56 -19.89 -5.83
N VAL A 13 2.57 -19.15 -5.36
CA VAL A 13 1.26 -19.65 -4.96
C VAL A 13 0.21 -19.18 -5.98
N PRO A 14 -0.28 -20.07 -6.87
CA PRO A 14 -1.22 -19.69 -7.91
C PRO A 14 -2.63 -19.45 -7.36
N PRO A 15 -3.45 -18.65 -8.07
CA PRO A 15 -4.85 -18.47 -7.71
C PRO A 15 -5.64 -19.74 -8.03
N VAL A 16 -6.76 -19.93 -7.35
CA VAL A 16 -7.77 -20.92 -7.74
C VAL A 16 -8.85 -20.18 -8.52
N ASP A 17 -9.10 -20.62 -9.75
CA ASP A 17 -10.19 -20.06 -10.55
C ASP A 17 -11.53 -20.65 -10.09
N SER A 18 -12.10 -20.04 -9.05
CA SER A 18 -13.41 -20.39 -8.50
C SER A 18 -14.34 -19.19 -8.49
N LEU A 19 -15.58 -19.41 -8.92
CA LEU A 19 -16.68 -18.45 -8.77
C LEU A 19 -17.52 -18.72 -7.51
N LEU A 20 -17.37 -19.89 -6.88
CA LEU A 20 -18.15 -20.28 -5.71
C LEU A 20 -17.59 -19.65 -4.43
N TRP A 21 -16.29 -19.74 -4.21
CA TRP A 21 -15.65 -19.24 -3.00
C TRP A 21 -15.81 -17.74 -2.79
N PRO A 22 -15.58 -16.86 -3.80
CA PRO A 22 -15.86 -15.44 -3.65
C PRO A 22 -17.30 -15.15 -3.23
N LYS A 23 -18.28 -15.89 -3.79
CA LYS A 23 -19.70 -15.74 -3.41
C LYS A 23 -19.95 -16.14 -1.96
N LEU A 24 -19.46 -17.30 -1.53
CA LEU A 24 -19.62 -17.77 -0.14
C LEU A 24 -18.98 -16.82 0.87
N VAL A 25 -17.75 -16.37 0.58
CA VAL A 25 -16.99 -15.49 1.48
C VAL A 25 -17.62 -14.09 1.54
N SER A 26 -18.22 -13.60 0.46
CA SER A 26 -18.82 -12.26 0.40
C SER A 26 -19.89 -12.00 1.48
N LEU A 27 -20.54 -13.05 1.99
CA LEU A 27 -21.52 -12.92 3.08
C LEU A 27 -20.87 -12.65 4.45
N LEU A 28 -19.64 -13.11 4.64
CA LEU A 28 -18.89 -12.96 5.90
C LEU A 28 -18.04 -11.68 5.92
N VAL A 29 -17.65 -11.18 4.73
CA VAL A 29 -16.78 -10.00 4.58
C VAL A 29 -17.29 -8.79 5.33
N PRO A 30 -18.57 -8.34 5.23
CA PRO A 30 -19.05 -7.14 5.91
C PRO A 30 -18.87 -7.18 7.44
N SER A 31 -19.21 -8.32 8.06
CA SER A 31 -19.03 -8.51 9.51
C SER A 31 -17.57 -8.57 9.91
N PHE A 32 -16.73 -9.20 9.08
CA PHE A 32 -15.29 -9.29 9.31
C PHE A 32 -14.62 -7.91 9.21
N ILE A 33 -14.86 -7.15 8.14
CA ILE A 33 -14.24 -5.82 7.98
C ILE A 33 -14.66 -4.83 9.06
N ARG A 34 -15.91 -4.93 9.53
CA ARG A 34 -16.41 -4.10 10.62
C ARG A 34 -15.66 -4.38 11.93
N ARG A 35 -15.47 -5.66 12.26
CA ARG A 35 -14.82 -6.07 13.51
C ARG A 35 -13.31 -5.90 13.48
N THR A 36 -12.68 -6.20 12.35
CA THR A 36 -11.22 -6.25 12.24
C THR A 36 -10.61 -4.92 11.81
N TYR A 37 -11.36 -4.09 11.07
CA TYR A 37 -10.83 -2.85 10.47
C TYR A 37 -11.68 -1.61 10.73
N GLY A 38 -12.76 -1.70 11.53
CA GLY A 38 -13.61 -0.56 11.85
C GLY A 38 -14.40 0.00 10.65
N VAL A 39 -14.41 -0.69 9.50
CA VAL A 39 -15.15 -0.28 8.30
C VAL A 39 -16.62 -0.68 8.45
N HIS A 40 -17.45 0.30 8.80
CA HIS A 40 -18.87 0.09 9.11
C HIS A 40 -19.77 0.17 7.88
N SER A 41 -19.34 0.86 6.83
CA SER A 41 -20.13 1.01 5.62
C SER A 41 -19.24 1.24 4.40
N ILE A 42 -19.68 0.74 3.25
CA ILE A 42 -19.01 0.90 1.97
C ILE A 42 -20.03 1.42 0.96
N GLU A 43 -19.70 2.53 0.30
CA GLU A 43 -20.39 3.04 -0.87
C GLU A 43 -19.59 2.68 -2.13
N THR A 44 -20.28 2.25 -3.19
CA THR A 44 -19.66 2.03 -4.50
C THR A 44 -20.26 2.99 -5.50
N ARG A 45 -19.41 3.78 -6.16
CA ARG A 45 -19.79 4.77 -7.17
C ARG A 45 -19.22 4.39 -8.54
N ASP A 46 -19.99 4.71 -9.57
CA ASP A 46 -19.58 4.63 -10.98
C ASP A 46 -19.17 3.22 -11.48
N ALA A 47 -19.60 2.16 -10.78
CA ALA A 47 -19.23 0.78 -11.09
C ALA A 47 -19.69 0.30 -12.48
N GLU A 48 -20.72 0.93 -13.03
CA GLU A 48 -21.22 0.70 -14.38
C GLU A 48 -20.17 0.98 -15.47
N LYS A 49 -19.23 1.90 -15.23
CA LYS A 49 -18.11 2.16 -16.15
C LYS A 49 -17.24 0.92 -16.35
N MET A 50 -16.89 0.24 -15.25
CA MET A 50 -16.13 -1.01 -15.30
C MET A 50 -16.97 -2.15 -15.88
N LYS A 51 -18.26 -2.20 -15.54
CA LYS A 51 -19.18 -3.19 -16.12
C LYS A 51 -19.22 -3.08 -17.65
N ALA A 52 -19.28 -1.87 -18.20
CA ALA A 52 -19.28 -1.65 -19.64
C ALA A 52 -18.01 -2.21 -20.32
N SER A 53 -16.83 -2.01 -19.73
CA SER A 53 -15.58 -2.62 -20.23
C SER A 53 -15.61 -4.15 -20.20
N ILE A 54 -16.16 -4.74 -19.13
CA ILE A 54 -16.28 -6.20 -19.00
C ILE A 54 -17.25 -6.75 -20.03
N ASP A 55 -18.41 -6.11 -20.22
CA ASP A 55 -19.43 -6.52 -21.19
C ASP A 55 -18.92 -6.37 -22.64
N ALA A 56 -18.05 -5.39 -22.90
CA ALA A 56 -17.31 -5.24 -24.16
C ALA A 56 -16.16 -6.26 -24.35
N GLY A 57 -16.02 -7.23 -23.44
CA GLY A 57 -15.03 -8.31 -23.50
C GLY A 57 -13.59 -7.84 -23.30
N HIS A 58 -13.37 -6.67 -22.70
CA HIS A 58 -12.04 -6.13 -22.46
C HIS A 58 -11.33 -6.88 -21.31
N GLY A 59 -10.01 -7.00 -21.41
CA GLY A 59 -9.16 -7.34 -20.27
C GLY A 59 -9.08 -6.14 -19.33
N VAL A 60 -9.64 -6.28 -18.13
CA VAL A 60 -9.73 -5.17 -17.17
C VAL A 60 -8.67 -5.31 -16.08
N LEU A 61 -7.75 -4.36 -16.02
CA LEU A 61 -6.89 -4.13 -14.87
C LEU A 61 -7.53 -3.04 -13.99
N VAL A 62 -7.64 -3.30 -12.70
CA VAL A 62 -8.14 -2.35 -11.70
C VAL A 62 -6.94 -1.83 -10.93
N ALA A 63 -6.71 -0.51 -10.99
CA ALA A 63 -5.60 0.17 -10.33
C ALA A 63 -6.14 1.08 -9.21
N PRO A 64 -6.32 0.56 -7.99
CA PRO A 64 -6.71 1.36 -6.84
C PRO A 64 -5.51 2.04 -6.14
N ASN A 65 -5.79 3.09 -5.37
CA ASN A 65 -4.89 3.51 -4.28
C ASN A 65 -4.90 2.51 -3.13
N HIS A 66 -3.86 2.52 -2.29
CA HIS A 66 -3.66 1.57 -1.20
C HIS A 66 -3.46 2.24 0.16
N CYS A 67 -4.53 2.81 0.72
CA CYS A 67 -4.48 3.47 2.03
C CYS A 67 -4.46 2.49 3.21
N ARG A 68 -5.20 1.38 3.17
CA ARG A 68 -5.40 0.48 4.34
C ARG A 68 -5.27 -0.99 3.96
N LEU A 69 -4.93 -1.83 4.94
CA LEU A 69 -4.88 -3.29 4.75
C LEU A 69 -6.22 -3.89 4.30
N SER A 70 -7.34 -3.23 4.63
CA SER A 70 -8.68 -3.65 4.25
C SER A 70 -9.06 -3.34 2.81
N ASP A 71 -8.29 -2.55 2.06
CA ASP A 71 -8.67 -2.07 0.72
C ASP A 71 -9.14 -3.19 -0.23
N PRO A 72 -8.47 -4.36 -0.32
CA PRO A 72 -8.93 -5.45 -1.19
C PRO A 72 -10.33 -5.99 -0.83
N LEU A 73 -10.78 -5.79 0.41
CA LEU A 73 -12.07 -6.27 0.92
C LEU A 73 -13.21 -5.29 0.66
N ASN A 74 -12.91 -4.04 0.27
CA ASN A 74 -13.93 -3.02 0.00
C ASN A 74 -14.66 -3.21 -1.34
N PHE A 75 -14.20 -4.12 -2.19
CA PHE A 75 -14.77 -4.32 -3.53
C PHE A 75 -16.09 -5.11 -3.56
N GLY A 76 -16.71 -5.40 -2.43
CA GLY A 76 -17.97 -6.18 -2.37
C GLY A 76 -19.09 -5.57 -3.23
N GLY A 77 -19.32 -4.26 -3.12
CA GLY A 77 -20.31 -3.56 -3.94
C GLY A 77 -19.94 -3.56 -5.43
N LEU A 78 -18.67 -3.35 -5.75
CA LEU A 78 -18.16 -3.39 -7.13
C LEU A 78 -18.34 -4.78 -7.77
N VAL A 79 -17.96 -5.86 -7.07
CA VAL A 79 -18.15 -7.25 -7.51
C VAL A 79 -19.62 -7.56 -7.76
N LYS A 80 -20.52 -7.07 -6.90
CA LYS A 80 -21.97 -7.23 -7.06
C LYS A 80 -22.47 -6.55 -8.34
N THR A 81 -22.05 -5.30 -8.59
CA THR A 81 -22.50 -4.54 -9.77
C THR A 81 -21.95 -5.12 -11.07
N ILE A 82 -20.66 -5.48 -11.13
CA ILE A 82 -20.05 -6.04 -12.35
C ILE A 82 -20.43 -7.52 -12.57
N GLY A 83 -20.96 -8.21 -11.55
CA GLY A 83 -21.39 -9.61 -11.63
C GLY A 83 -20.25 -10.63 -11.73
N ARG A 84 -19.00 -10.22 -11.49
CA ARG A 84 -17.80 -11.08 -11.61
C ARG A 84 -16.84 -10.85 -10.44
N PRO A 85 -16.29 -11.92 -9.83
CA PRO A 85 -15.22 -11.77 -8.83
C PRO A 85 -13.91 -11.37 -9.51
N MET A 86 -12.99 -10.79 -8.74
CA MET A 86 -11.70 -10.30 -9.24
C MET A 86 -10.57 -11.24 -8.84
N HIS A 87 -9.47 -11.19 -9.57
CA HIS A 87 -8.17 -11.68 -9.11
C HIS A 87 -7.42 -10.54 -8.42
N ALA A 88 -6.54 -10.88 -7.50
CA ALA A 88 -5.71 -9.90 -6.80
C ALA A 88 -4.26 -10.37 -6.75
N LEU A 89 -3.34 -9.48 -7.07
CA LEU A 89 -1.91 -9.69 -6.85
C LEU A 89 -1.59 -9.33 -5.39
N ALA A 90 -0.99 -10.24 -4.64
CA ALA A 90 -0.72 -10.06 -3.22
C ALA A 90 0.71 -10.49 -2.85
N SER A 91 1.33 -9.82 -1.89
CA SER A 91 2.67 -10.16 -1.40
C SER A 91 2.72 -11.58 -0.81
N TRP A 92 3.81 -12.31 -1.09
CA TRP A 92 3.97 -13.70 -0.65
C TRP A 92 3.83 -13.92 0.86
N HIS A 93 4.26 -12.98 1.70
CA HIS A 93 4.15 -13.13 3.16
C HIS A 93 2.70 -13.38 3.63
N LEU A 94 1.69 -12.86 2.91
CA LEU A 94 0.28 -13.08 3.26
C LEU A 94 -0.12 -14.56 3.11
N PHE A 95 0.54 -15.29 2.22
CA PHE A 95 0.33 -16.72 2.01
C PHE A 95 1.16 -17.59 2.96
N LYS A 96 2.07 -17.00 3.73
CA LYS A 96 2.93 -17.69 4.69
C LYS A 96 2.48 -17.57 6.14
N LYS A 97 1.59 -16.63 6.45
CA LYS A 97 1.08 -16.41 7.81
C LYS A 97 0.52 -17.68 8.46
N ASP A 98 -0.40 -18.36 7.78
CA ASP A 98 -0.99 -19.63 8.24
C ASP A 98 -1.68 -20.37 7.08
N TRP A 99 -1.96 -21.66 7.30
CA TRP A 99 -2.53 -22.54 6.28
C TRP A 99 -3.94 -22.12 5.84
N LEU A 100 -4.76 -21.56 6.73
CA LEU A 100 -6.12 -21.13 6.44
C LEU A 100 -6.11 -19.85 5.60
N SER A 101 -5.25 -18.90 5.94
CA SER A 101 -4.99 -17.70 5.13
C SER A 101 -4.55 -18.08 3.72
N ARG A 102 -3.55 -18.98 3.57
CA ARG A 102 -3.12 -19.49 2.25
C ARG A 102 -4.27 -20.17 1.50
N PHE A 103 -5.05 -20.99 2.19
CA PHE A 103 -6.19 -21.71 1.63
C PHE A 103 -7.26 -20.75 1.09
N MET A 104 -7.62 -19.73 1.88
CA MET A 104 -8.67 -18.78 1.58
C MET A 104 -8.26 -17.77 0.51
N LEU A 105 -7.07 -17.15 0.63
CA LEU A 105 -6.56 -16.17 -0.33
C LEU A 105 -6.56 -16.71 -1.77
N ARG A 106 -6.07 -17.94 -1.95
CA ARG A 106 -6.07 -18.60 -3.26
C ARG A 106 -7.47 -18.78 -3.82
N ARG A 107 -8.43 -19.19 -2.98
CA ARG A 107 -9.81 -19.52 -3.36
C ARG A 107 -10.65 -18.30 -3.70
N ILE A 108 -10.39 -17.17 -3.06
CA ILE A 108 -11.01 -15.90 -3.44
C ILE A 108 -10.38 -15.29 -4.70
N GLY A 109 -9.28 -15.86 -5.20
CA GLY A 109 -8.65 -15.51 -6.47
C GLY A 109 -7.34 -14.74 -6.36
N ALA A 110 -6.77 -14.62 -5.16
CA ALA A 110 -5.46 -13.99 -4.98
C ALA A 110 -4.31 -14.95 -5.32
N PHE A 111 -3.19 -14.37 -5.75
CA PHE A 111 -1.95 -15.11 -6.03
C PHE A 111 -0.72 -14.34 -5.56
N SER A 112 0.36 -15.06 -5.29
CA SER A 112 1.55 -14.46 -4.66
C SER A 112 2.43 -13.71 -5.66
N LEU A 113 3.07 -12.66 -5.16
CA LEU A 113 4.17 -11.93 -5.79
C LEU A 113 5.37 -11.92 -4.85
N TYR A 114 6.56 -12.18 -5.42
CA TYR A 114 7.82 -11.86 -4.75
C TYR A 114 8.21 -10.40 -5.01
N ARG A 115 8.23 -9.58 -3.95
CA ARG A 115 8.49 -8.13 -4.04
C ARG A 115 9.98 -7.77 -4.20
N GLU A 116 10.87 -8.65 -3.74
CA GLU A 116 12.32 -8.37 -3.66
C GLU A 116 13.10 -8.78 -4.91
N GLY A 117 12.42 -9.26 -5.96
CA GLY A 117 13.12 -9.75 -7.14
C GLY A 117 12.21 -10.05 -8.33
N ALA A 118 12.80 -10.69 -9.34
CA ALA A 118 12.10 -11.03 -10.58
C ALA A 118 11.17 -12.23 -10.39
N ASP A 119 9.86 -12.00 -10.39
CA ASP A 119 8.86 -13.05 -10.33
C ASP A 119 8.18 -13.29 -11.68
N ARG A 120 8.87 -14.03 -12.55
CA ARG A 120 8.36 -14.33 -13.90
C ARG A 120 7.02 -15.07 -13.87
N LYS A 121 6.79 -15.94 -12.87
CA LYS A 121 5.55 -16.74 -12.78
C LYS A 121 4.35 -15.87 -12.40
N ALA A 122 4.51 -14.97 -11.43
CA ALA A 122 3.44 -14.03 -11.06
C ALA A 122 3.13 -13.05 -12.20
N LEU A 123 4.16 -12.51 -12.86
CA LEU A 123 3.97 -11.62 -14.01
C LEU A 123 3.24 -12.32 -15.15
N GLU A 124 3.64 -13.54 -15.51
CA GLU A 124 2.97 -14.31 -16.56
C GLU A 124 1.52 -14.62 -16.20
N THR A 125 1.26 -14.99 -14.94
CA THR A 125 -0.11 -15.23 -14.44
C THR A 125 -0.98 -13.98 -14.55
N ALA A 126 -0.44 -12.81 -14.17
CA ALA A 126 -1.14 -11.53 -14.26
C ALA A 126 -1.47 -11.17 -15.72
N ILE A 127 -0.52 -11.36 -16.63
CA ILE A 127 -0.71 -11.14 -18.07
C ILE A 127 -1.79 -12.09 -18.61
N ASP A 128 -1.73 -13.38 -18.28
CA ASP A 128 -2.69 -14.37 -18.75
C ASP A 128 -4.12 -14.11 -18.27
N ILE A 129 -4.29 -13.60 -17.05
CA ILE A 129 -5.61 -13.20 -16.53
C ILE A 129 -6.22 -12.10 -17.42
N LEU A 130 -5.44 -11.07 -17.77
CA LEU A 130 -5.90 -9.98 -18.64
C LEU A 130 -6.12 -10.43 -20.09
N VAL A 131 -5.29 -11.34 -20.59
CA VAL A 131 -5.47 -11.92 -21.93
C VAL A 131 -6.77 -12.70 -22.00
N LYS A 132 -7.06 -13.55 -21.00
CA LYS A 132 -8.31 -14.34 -20.94
C LYS A 132 -9.55 -13.47 -20.72
N ALA A 133 -9.44 -12.39 -19.94
CA ALA A 133 -10.55 -11.48 -19.60
C ALA A 133 -11.79 -12.17 -18.99
N ASN A 134 -11.58 -13.27 -18.27
CA ASN A 134 -12.67 -13.92 -17.53
C ASN A 134 -13.07 -13.10 -16.29
N ARG A 135 -12.08 -12.54 -15.59
CA ARG A 135 -12.22 -11.82 -14.33
C ARG A 135 -11.25 -10.62 -14.33
N PRO A 136 -11.64 -9.45 -13.78
CA PRO A 136 -10.72 -8.33 -13.63
C PRO A 136 -9.53 -8.69 -12.73
N LEU A 137 -8.40 -8.01 -12.93
CA LEU A 137 -7.21 -8.13 -12.09
C LEU A 137 -6.99 -6.85 -11.29
N VAL A 138 -7.00 -6.93 -9.97
CA VAL A 138 -6.65 -5.83 -9.07
C VAL A 138 -5.15 -5.84 -8.82
N VAL A 139 -4.50 -4.69 -9.06
CA VAL A 139 -3.09 -4.45 -8.72
C VAL A 139 -2.96 -3.08 -8.07
N PHE A 140 -2.51 -3.04 -6.81
CA PHE A 140 -2.22 -1.79 -6.11
C PHE A 140 -0.89 -1.23 -6.60
N ALA A 141 -0.96 -0.17 -7.41
CA ALA A 141 0.20 0.39 -8.11
C ALA A 141 1.24 1.04 -7.18
N GLU A 142 0.84 1.42 -5.96
CA GLU A 142 1.73 2.01 -4.94
C GLU A 142 2.73 1.01 -4.34
N GLY A 143 2.49 -0.31 -4.47
CA GLY A 143 3.43 -1.35 -4.02
C GLY A 143 3.52 -1.58 -2.50
N ALA A 144 3.01 -0.65 -1.70
CA ALA A 144 2.88 -0.74 -0.25
C ALA A 144 1.58 -0.06 0.21
N VAL A 145 1.18 -0.31 1.46
CA VAL A 145 0.11 0.44 2.11
C VAL A 145 0.66 1.81 2.46
N SER A 146 0.08 2.86 1.89
CA SER A 146 0.54 4.24 2.10
C SER A 146 0.19 4.77 3.48
N ARG A 147 -0.95 4.32 4.05
CA ARG A 147 -1.59 4.92 5.23
C ARG A 147 -2.01 6.38 5.03
N HIS A 148 -2.20 6.80 3.78
CA HIS A 148 -2.77 8.11 3.43
C HIS A 148 -4.02 7.94 2.60
N ASN A 149 -5.04 8.68 2.99
CA ASN A 149 -6.36 8.55 2.42
C ASN A 149 -6.57 9.38 1.15
N ASP A 150 -5.68 10.34 0.88
CA ASP A 150 -5.77 11.27 -0.25
C ASP A 150 -4.42 11.66 -0.87
N VAL A 151 -3.32 11.08 -0.38
CA VAL A 151 -1.98 11.30 -0.94
C VAL A 151 -1.45 9.99 -1.49
N LEU A 152 -1.20 9.96 -2.80
CA LEU A 152 -0.65 8.79 -3.47
C LEU A 152 0.87 8.75 -3.36
N MET A 153 1.40 7.56 -3.15
CA MET A 153 2.80 7.27 -3.40
C MET A 153 3.09 7.23 -4.92
N PRO A 154 4.35 7.40 -5.34
CA PRO A 154 4.76 7.11 -6.71
C PRO A 154 4.34 5.68 -7.12
N PHE A 155 3.84 5.55 -8.34
CA PHE A 155 3.42 4.25 -8.85
C PHE A 155 4.60 3.42 -9.35
N MET A 156 4.49 2.10 -9.19
CA MET A 156 5.46 1.14 -9.72
C MET A 156 5.17 0.81 -11.19
N ASP A 157 6.24 0.71 -12.00
CA ASP A 157 6.15 0.41 -13.44
C ASP A 157 5.59 -0.98 -13.77
N GLY A 158 5.54 -1.89 -12.79
CA GLY A 158 5.07 -3.26 -12.97
C GLY A 158 3.64 -3.34 -13.52
N VAL A 159 2.79 -2.38 -13.17
CA VAL A 159 1.39 -2.33 -13.65
C VAL A 159 1.33 -2.05 -15.15
N ALA A 160 2.07 -1.06 -15.64
CA ALA A 160 2.12 -0.73 -17.07
C ALA A 160 2.71 -1.89 -17.89
N PHE A 161 3.76 -2.55 -17.37
CA PHE A 161 4.34 -3.71 -18.01
C PHE A 161 3.32 -4.84 -18.20
N ILE A 162 2.61 -5.23 -17.14
CA ILE A 162 1.57 -6.27 -17.19
C ILE A 162 0.48 -5.90 -18.20
N ALA A 163 0.00 -4.66 -18.14
CA ALA A 163 -1.07 -4.17 -19.00
C ALA A 163 -0.66 -4.17 -20.49
N ARG A 164 0.48 -3.58 -20.85
CA ARG A 164 0.98 -3.49 -22.24
C ARG A 164 1.32 -4.87 -22.81
N ALA A 165 1.89 -5.76 -21.99
CA ALA A 165 2.17 -7.14 -22.40
C ALA A 165 0.89 -7.91 -22.74
N ALA A 166 -0.16 -7.77 -21.91
CA ALA A 166 -1.47 -8.36 -22.20
C ALA A 166 -2.12 -7.74 -23.46
N ALA A 167 -2.05 -6.40 -23.61
CA ALA A 167 -2.57 -5.71 -24.79
C ALA A 167 -1.93 -6.22 -26.08
N LYS A 168 -0.59 -6.36 -26.09
CA LYS A 168 0.16 -6.88 -27.23
C LYS A 168 -0.21 -8.34 -27.56
N ARG A 169 -0.38 -9.20 -26.55
CA ARG A 169 -0.80 -10.59 -26.76
C ARG A 169 -2.20 -10.68 -27.36
N ARG A 170 -3.15 -9.87 -26.85
CA ARG A 170 -4.52 -9.82 -27.39
C ARG A 170 -4.59 -9.29 -28.81
N ALA A 171 -3.81 -8.25 -29.12
CA ALA A 171 -3.69 -7.71 -30.47
C ALA A 171 -3.15 -8.76 -31.45
N LYS A 172 -2.10 -9.50 -31.07
CA LYS A 172 -1.53 -10.57 -31.91
C LYS A 172 -2.51 -11.73 -32.16
N ALA A 173 -3.37 -12.03 -31.19
CA ALA A 173 -4.38 -13.08 -31.30
C ALA A 173 -5.73 -12.58 -31.87
N ASN A 174 -5.79 -11.35 -32.41
CA ASN A 174 -6.99 -10.76 -33.02
C ASN A 174 -8.24 -10.82 -32.11
N HIS A 175 -8.06 -10.65 -30.79
CA HIS A 175 -9.20 -10.53 -29.88
C HIS A 175 -9.97 -9.23 -30.15
N ALA A 176 -11.30 -9.30 -30.18
CA ALA A 176 -12.17 -8.13 -30.36
C ALA A 176 -12.06 -7.13 -29.18
N GLY A 177 -11.90 -7.62 -27.95
CA GLY A 177 -11.76 -6.77 -26.76
C GLY A 177 -10.33 -6.30 -26.53
N ARG A 178 -10.18 -5.05 -26.08
CA ARG A 178 -8.89 -4.41 -25.73
C ARG A 178 -8.47 -4.73 -24.29
N VAL A 179 -7.31 -4.23 -23.85
CA VAL A 179 -6.97 -4.13 -22.42
C VAL A 179 -7.19 -2.69 -21.99
N VAL A 180 -7.82 -2.50 -20.82
CA VAL A 180 -8.07 -1.18 -20.23
C VAL A 180 -7.66 -1.19 -18.76
N ILE A 181 -7.20 -0.03 -18.27
CA ILE A 181 -7.00 0.22 -16.84
C ILE A 181 -8.18 1.03 -16.34
N HIS A 182 -8.83 0.58 -15.27
CA HIS A 182 -9.75 1.40 -14.50
C HIS A 182 -9.03 1.92 -13.25
N PRO A 183 -8.77 3.24 -13.16
CA PRO A 183 -8.36 3.85 -11.90
C PRO A 183 -9.50 3.74 -10.89
N VAL A 184 -9.18 3.42 -9.63
CA VAL A 184 -10.18 3.35 -8.56
C VAL A 184 -9.70 4.16 -7.36
N ALA A 185 -10.54 5.08 -6.89
CA ALA A 185 -10.30 5.81 -5.66
C ALA A 185 -11.05 5.13 -4.51
N ILE A 186 -10.31 4.78 -3.46
CA ILE A 186 -10.81 4.30 -2.17
C ILE A 186 -10.52 5.42 -1.18
N ARG A 187 -11.56 6.07 -0.67
CA ARG A 187 -11.45 7.08 0.37
C ARG A 187 -12.25 6.68 1.59
N TYR A 188 -11.68 6.87 2.77
CA TYR A 188 -12.32 6.65 4.05
C TYR A 188 -12.78 7.97 4.68
N PHE A 189 -13.91 7.93 5.36
CA PHE A 189 -14.43 9.03 6.17
C PHE A 189 -14.60 8.53 7.59
N PHE A 190 -13.95 9.19 8.54
CA PHE A 190 -14.10 8.86 9.94
C PHE A 190 -15.34 9.55 10.51
N ARG A 191 -16.30 8.74 10.97
CA ARG A 191 -17.60 9.22 11.50
C ARG A 191 -17.71 9.06 13.02
N GLY A 192 -16.58 8.87 13.69
CA GLY A 192 -16.51 8.73 15.15
C GLY A 192 -16.14 10.04 15.85
N ASP A 193 -15.97 9.94 17.16
CA ASP A 193 -15.44 11.02 18.00
C ASP A 193 -13.90 10.96 17.94
N LEU A 194 -13.29 11.94 17.26
CA LEU A 194 -11.85 11.94 17.01
C LEU A 194 -11.05 12.00 18.31
N GLU A 195 -11.36 12.96 19.18
CA GLU A 195 -10.63 13.14 20.43
C GLU A 195 -10.72 11.89 21.31
N LYS A 196 -11.91 11.32 21.49
CA LYS A 196 -12.05 10.08 22.27
C LYS A 196 -11.31 8.89 21.67
N SER A 197 -11.15 8.88 20.35
CA SER A 197 -10.49 7.77 19.65
C SER A 197 -8.98 7.83 19.77
N VAL A 198 -8.38 9.01 19.63
CA VAL A 198 -6.92 9.16 19.57
C VAL A 198 -6.27 9.52 20.90
N THR A 199 -6.99 10.16 21.83
CA THR A 199 -6.42 10.59 23.12
C THR A 199 -5.83 9.44 23.93
N PRO A 200 -6.49 8.26 24.07
CA PRO A 200 -5.89 7.13 24.80
C PRO A 200 -4.59 6.62 24.17
N VAL A 201 -4.54 6.59 22.83
CA VAL A 201 -3.36 6.14 22.07
C VAL A 201 -2.19 7.11 22.28
N LEU A 202 -2.45 8.42 22.20
CA LEU A 202 -1.44 9.45 22.48
C LEU A 202 -0.92 9.36 23.92
N ALA A 203 -1.82 9.19 24.90
CA ALA A 203 -1.44 9.04 26.30
C ALA A 203 -0.58 7.79 26.55
N GLU A 204 -0.87 6.69 25.85
CA GLU A 204 -0.04 5.48 25.91
C GLU A 204 1.36 5.73 25.35
N ILE A 205 1.48 6.39 24.19
CA ILE A 205 2.78 6.75 23.62
C ILE A 205 3.55 7.70 24.58
N GLU A 206 2.89 8.72 25.12
CA GLU A 206 3.46 9.65 26.10
C GLU A 206 3.98 8.93 27.35
N SER A 207 3.23 7.96 27.86
CA SER A 207 3.65 7.12 29.00
C SER A 207 4.93 6.34 28.69
N HIS A 208 5.08 5.80 27.49
CA HIS A 208 6.32 5.11 27.09
C HIS A 208 7.52 6.04 26.99
N PHE A 209 7.33 7.34 26.75
CA PHE A 209 8.38 8.36 26.86
C PHE A 209 8.65 8.81 28.30
N SER A 210 7.97 8.21 29.29
CA SER A 210 7.99 8.65 30.68
C SER A 210 7.50 10.09 30.86
N TRP A 211 6.59 10.55 29.99
CA TRP A 211 5.93 11.85 30.11
C TRP A 211 4.65 11.71 30.95
N PHE A 212 4.26 12.79 31.62
CA PHE A 212 2.89 12.90 32.10
C PHE A 212 1.93 13.03 30.90
N PRO A 213 0.69 12.53 30.97
CA PRO A 213 -0.31 12.77 29.94
C PRO A 213 -0.43 14.27 29.63
N GLN A 214 -0.37 14.62 28.36
CA GLN A 214 -0.40 16.02 27.89
C GLN A 214 -1.83 16.46 27.51
N ASP A 215 -2.81 16.10 28.34
CA ASP A 215 -4.23 16.32 28.04
C ASP A 215 -4.65 17.79 28.10
N ASP A 216 -3.80 18.67 28.62
CA ASP A 216 -3.94 20.12 28.60
C ASP A 216 -3.64 20.75 27.23
N LYS A 217 -3.03 19.99 26.31
CA LYS A 217 -2.64 20.47 24.98
C LYS A 217 -3.59 20.01 23.88
N PRO A 218 -3.78 20.83 22.82
CA PRO A 218 -4.49 20.39 21.61
C PRO A 218 -3.82 19.18 20.96
N LEU A 219 -4.62 18.28 20.36
CA LEU A 219 -4.15 17.05 19.72
C LEU A 219 -2.97 17.27 18.76
N VAL A 220 -3.04 18.30 17.94
CA VAL A 220 -2.03 18.62 16.92
C VAL A 220 -0.69 18.96 17.56
N GLU A 221 -0.72 19.67 18.69
CA GLU A 221 0.48 20.00 19.43
C GLU A 221 1.10 18.75 20.05
N ARG A 222 0.28 17.87 20.64
CA ARG A 222 0.72 16.57 21.17
C ARG A 222 1.37 15.71 20.08
N ILE A 223 0.72 15.58 18.93
CA ILE A 223 1.23 14.84 17.76
C ILE A 223 2.58 15.42 17.31
N ARG A 224 2.71 16.74 17.23
CA ARG A 224 3.99 17.37 16.87
C ARG A 224 5.08 17.07 17.90
N GLN A 225 4.77 17.10 19.20
CA GLN A 225 5.74 16.79 20.26
C GLN A 225 6.18 15.32 20.21
N ILE A 226 5.23 14.40 20.04
CA ILE A 226 5.50 12.97 19.89
C ILE A 226 6.35 12.72 18.64
N GLY A 227 6.00 13.31 17.49
CA GLY A 227 6.79 13.16 16.26
C GLY A 227 8.24 13.63 16.43
N GLN A 228 8.46 14.74 17.13
CA GLN A 228 9.82 15.22 17.48
C GLN A 228 10.58 14.21 18.35
N ALA A 229 9.92 13.62 19.35
CA ALA A 229 10.52 12.62 20.22
C ALA A 229 10.88 11.34 19.44
N LEU A 230 9.95 10.80 18.65
CA LEU A 230 10.16 9.60 17.82
C LEU A 230 11.33 9.78 16.85
N LEU A 231 11.41 10.92 16.17
CA LEU A 231 12.54 11.23 15.28
C LEU A 231 13.86 11.28 16.06
N SER A 232 13.86 11.96 17.21
CA SER A 232 15.07 12.11 18.04
C SER A 232 15.57 10.76 18.56
N LEU A 233 14.66 9.85 18.93
CA LEU A 233 15.02 8.48 19.32
C LEU A 233 15.73 7.73 18.18
N LYS A 234 15.25 7.89 16.94
CA LYS A 234 15.87 7.27 15.77
C LYS A 234 17.20 7.92 15.40
N GLU A 235 17.33 9.23 15.52
CA GLU A 235 18.62 9.91 15.37
C GLU A 235 19.65 9.42 16.39
N ILE A 236 19.26 9.22 17.65
CA ILE A 236 20.13 8.64 18.67
C ILE A 236 20.52 7.20 18.32
N GLU A 237 19.57 6.38 17.85
CA GLU A 237 19.84 4.99 17.44
C GLU A 237 20.87 4.93 16.28
N TYR A 238 20.73 5.78 15.27
CA TYR A 238 21.57 5.72 14.06
C TYR A 238 22.84 6.58 14.11
N PHE A 239 22.82 7.70 14.83
CA PHE A 239 23.91 8.68 14.88
C PHE A 239 24.53 8.87 16.26
N GLY A 240 23.89 8.36 17.32
CA GLY A 240 24.35 8.50 18.71
C GLY A 240 23.96 9.80 19.39
N TYR A 241 23.27 10.72 18.71
CA TYR A 241 22.79 12.00 19.25
C TYR A 241 21.55 12.49 18.49
N ALA A 242 20.70 13.27 19.16
CA ALA A 242 19.57 13.95 18.53
C ALA A 242 20.04 15.22 17.81
N ARG A 243 19.49 15.49 16.62
CA ARG A 243 19.80 16.68 15.83
C ARG A 243 18.82 17.82 16.14
N ALA A 244 19.25 19.05 15.89
CA ALA A 244 18.41 20.25 16.00
C ALA A 244 18.15 20.85 14.60
N GLY A 245 17.10 21.66 14.49
CA GLY A 245 16.72 22.33 13.24
C GLY A 245 15.29 22.01 12.80
N ASP A 246 15.00 22.27 11.52
CA ASP A 246 13.70 21.96 10.94
C ASP A 246 13.41 20.45 10.99
N PHE A 247 12.18 20.11 11.32
CA PHE A 247 11.77 18.71 11.48
C PHE A 247 11.91 17.92 10.17
N TYR A 248 11.47 18.49 9.06
CA TYR A 248 11.45 17.78 7.79
C TYR A 248 12.85 17.65 7.19
N GLU A 249 13.70 18.67 7.34
CA GLU A 249 15.11 18.57 6.98
C GLU A 249 15.82 17.47 7.78
N ARG A 250 15.53 17.35 9.08
CA ARG A 250 16.07 16.28 9.91
C ARG A 250 15.64 14.89 9.44
N VAL A 251 14.36 14.70 9.10
CA VAL A 251 13.85 13.45 8.51
C VAL A 251 14.57 13.11 7.22
N ASP A 252 14.64 14.06 6.28
CA ASP A 252 15.27 13.84 4.97
C ASP A 252 16.75 13.49 5.12
N ASN A 253 17.48 14.21 5.98
CA ASN A 253 18.88 13.95 6.25
C ASN A 253 19.09 12.57 6.90
N LEU A 254 18.21 12.15 7.81
CA LEU A 254 18.30 10.81 8.41
C LEU A 254 18.12 9.73 7.34
N ILE A 255 17.07 9.85 6.52
CA ILE A 255 16.79 8.91 5.43
C ILE A 255 17.99 8.83 4.48
N GLU A 256 18.50 9.98 4.05
CA GLU A 256 19.60 10.05 3.08
C GLU A 256 20.90 9.46 3.63
N ASP A 257 21.27 9.81 4.87
CA ASP A 257 22.48 9.30 5.53
C ASP A 257 22.44 7.78 5.66
N VAL A 258 21.30 7.22 6.09
CA VAL A 258 21.13 5.78 6.28
C VAL A 258 21.17 5.06 4.92
N LEU A 259 20.43 5.54 3.92
CA LEU A 259 20.40 4.92 2.59
C LEU A 259 21.78 4.97 1.92
N THR A 260 22.43 6.13 1.86
CA THR A 260 23.76 6.28 1.24
C THR A 260 24.79 5.37 1.92
N LYS A 261 24.75 5.23 3.25
CA LYS A 261 25.64 4.33 3.99
C LYS A 261 25.43 2.87 3.59
N LEU A 262 24.18 2.43 3.48
CA LEU A 262 23.85 1.05 3.08
C LEU A 262 24.16 0.79 1.61
N GLU A 263 23.85 1.73 0.72
CA GLU A 263 24.12 1.62 -0.72
C GLU A 263 25.62 1.52 -1.00
N LYS A 264 26.43 2.35 -0.32
CA LYS A 264 27.89 2.26 -0.39
C LYS A 264 28.40 0.90 0.11
N LYS A 265 27.84 0.40 1.21
CA LYS A 265 28.22 -0.91 1.77
C LYS A 265 27.91 -2.06 0.81
N TRP A 266 26.75 -2.01 0.15
CA TRP A 266 26.26 -3.07 -0.75
C TRP A 266 26.60 -2.84 -2.22
N GLY A 267 27.39 -1.80 -2.54
CA GLY A 267 27.91 -1.55 -3.88
C GLY A 267 26.85 -1.15 -4.90
N ILE A 268 25.75 -0.51 -4.49
CA ILE A 268 24.71 -0.02 -5.39
C ILE A 268 25.24 1.20 -6.17
N ARG A 269 25.37 1.08 -7.49
CA ARG A 269 26.06 2.07 -8.34
C ARG A 269 25.14 3.16 -8.91
N GLU A 270 23.87 2.83 -9.13
CA GLU A 270 22.85 3.72 -9.67
C GLU A 270 21.62 3.66 -8.75
N PRO A 271 21.56 4.49 -7.69
CA PRO A 271 20.37 4.53 -6.85
C PRO A 271 19.19 5.05 -7.68
N GLU A 272 18.09 4.31 -7.66
CA GLU A 272 16.83 4.76 -8.26
C GLU A 272 16.33 6.03 -7.55
N HIS A 273 15.50 6.83 -8.22
CA HIS A 273 14.87 7.98 -7.59
C HIS A 273 13.75 7.53 -6.63
N GLY A 274 13.78 8.06 -5.40
CA GLY A 274 12.77 7.81 -4.38
C GLY A 274 13.14 6.71 -3.37
N VAL A 275 12.71 6.88 -2.13
CA VAL A 275 13.10 6.03 -0.99
C VAL A 275 12.67 4.58 -1.18
N VAL A 276 11.42 4.34 -1.61
CA VAL A 276 10.88 2.98 -1.80
C VAL A 276 11.70 2.17 -2.81
N ALA A 277 12.10 2.82 -3.90
CA ALA A 277 12.91 2.22 -4.96
C ALA A 277 14.33 1.86 -4.48
N ARG A 278 14.99 2.79 -3.80
CA ARG A 278 16.30 2.56 -3.15
C ARG A 278 16.25 1.42 -2.13
N VAL A 279 15.23 1.42 -1.28
CA VAL A 279 15.00 0.35 -0.29
C VAL A 279 14.78 -1.00 -0.96
N LYS A 280 14.02 -1.07 -2.06
CA LYS A 280 13.83 -2.30 -2.82
C LYS A 280 15.17 -2.84 -3.36
N ASN A 281 16.03 -1.98 -3.91
CA ASN A 281 17.34 -2.39 -4.41
C ASN A 281 18.26 -2.89 -3.29
N LEU A 282 18.26 -2.22 -2.14
CA LEU A 282 18.98 -2.69 -0.95
C LEU A 282 18.46 -4.05 -0.48
N ARG A 283 17.14 -4.23 -0.37
CA ARG A 283 16.56 -5.52 0.05
C ARG A 283 16.88 -6.63 -0.95
N GLY A 284 16.84 -6.34 -2.24
CA GLY A 284 17.26 -7.26 -3.30
C GLY A 284 18.74 -7.66 -3.24
N ALA A 285 19.61 -6.80 -2.69
CA ALA A 285 21.02 -7.12 -2.47
C ALA A 285 21.27 -7.87 -1.16
N ILE A 286 20.57 -7.53 -0.07
CA ILE A 286 20.80 -8.07 1.27
C ILE A 286 20.13 -9.45 1.47
N LEU A 287 18.85 -9.57 1.07
CA LEU A 287 18.01 -10.70 1.44
C LEU A 287 18.44 -12.04 0.80
N PRO A 288 18.83 -12.12 -0.49
CA PRO A 288 19.22 -13.38 -1.09
C PRO A 288 20.37 -14.05 -0.36
N GLY A 289 21.37 -13.28 0.05
CA GLY A 289 22.48 -13.83 0.82
C GLY A 289 22.07 -14.20 2.25
N LEU A 290 21.16 -13.46 2.89
CA LEU A 290 20.67 -13.83 4.23
C LEU A 290 19.98 -15.21 4.23
N ILE A 291 19.32 -15.57 3.12
CA ILE A 291 18.60 -16.84 2.97
C ILE A 291 19.53 -17.97 2.51
N ASN A 292 20.45 -17.69 1.57
CA ASN A 292 21.19 -18.73 0.86
C ASN A 292 22.65 -18.89 1.30
N ASP A 293 23.27 -17.88 1.91
CA ASP A 293 24.67 -17.95 2.31
C ASP A 293 24.80 -18.68 3.66
N ASP A 294 25.93 -19.39 3.86
CA ASP A 294 26.30 -19.95 5.15
C ASP A 294 26.94 -18.86 6.02
N LEU A 295 26.10 -18.12 6.75
CA LEU A 295 26.50 -16.99 7.59
C LEU A 295 26.58 -17.37 9.06
N THR A 296 27.52 -16.78 9.77
CA THR A 296 27.52 -16.78 11.23
C THR A 296 26.30 -16.04 11.78
N GLU A 297 25.88 -16.35 13.01
CA GLU A 297 24.76 -15.66 13.66
C GLU A 297 24.99 -14.16 13.81
N ALA A 298 26.25 -13.73 14.01
CA ALA A 298 26.60 -12.32 14.06
C ALA A 298 26.36 -11.62 12.70
N GLU A 299 26.71 -12.27 11.59
CA GLU A 299 26.45 -11.74 10.24
C GLU A 299 24.97 -11.72 9.91
N LYS A 300 24.21 -12.75 10.28
CA LYS A 300 22.75 -12.76 10.14
C LYS A 300 22.12 -11.61 10.92
N GLN A 301 22.51 -11.43 12.17
CA GLN A 301 21.99 -10.33 13.00
C GLN A 301 22.33 -8.97 12.40
N GLN A 302 23.52 -8.82 11.83
CA GLN A 302 23.92 -7.58 11.17
C GLN A 302 23.06 -7.30 9.92
N ARG A 303 22.81 -8.31 9.08
CA ARG A 303 21.91 -8.17 7.90
C ARG A 303 20.47 -7.87 8.31
N ARG A 304 19.96 -8.48 9.38
CA ARG A 304 18.63 -8.16 9.95
C ARG A 304 18.55 -6.69 10.38
N LYS A 305 19.58 -6.16 11.06
CA LYS A 305 19.65 -4.73 11.43
C LYS A 305 19.61 -3.81 10.21
N GLU A 306 20.28 -4.18 9.12
CA GLU A 306 20.30 -3.39 7.88
C GLU A 306 18.95 -3.42 7.16
N LEU A 307 18.29 -4.58 7.12
CA LEU A 307 16.93 -4.72 6.63
C LEU A 307 15.93 -3.94 7.50
N ALA A 308 16.14 -3.90 8.83
CA ALA A 308 15.33 -3.08 9.73
C ALA A 308 15.52 -1.59 9.43
N ALA A 309 16.76 -1.15 9.20
CA ALA A 309 17.04 0.23 8.79
C ALA A 309 16.33 0.59 7.47
N CYS A 310 16.37 -0.31 6.48
CA CYS A 310 15.61 -0.14 5.23
C CYS A 310 14.11 0.01 5.48
N PHE A 311 13.53 -0.81 6.37
CA PHE A 311 12.13 -0.71 6.74
C PHE A 311 11.81 0.65 7.40
N TYR A 312 12.61 1.07 8.38
CA TYR A 312 12.35 2.33 9.11
C TYR A 312 12.46 3.56 8.22
N VAL A 313 13.48 3.67 7.36
CA VAL A 313 13.59 4.83 6.46
C VAL A 313 12.48 4.84 5.41
N GLN A 314 12.01 3.66 4.97
CA GLN A 314 10.83 3.59 4.12
C GLN A 314 9.59 4.11 4.86
N GLN A 315 9.37 3.70 6.11
CA GLN A 315 8.24 4.19 6.91
C GLN A 315 8.31 5.70 7.14
N MET A 316 9.49 6.23 7.48
CA MET A 316 9.70 7.68 7.62
C MET A 316 9.36 8.43 6.34
N SER A 317 9.76 7.90 5.18
CA SER A 317 9.50 8.52 3.88
C SER A 317 8.01 8.59 3.53
N HIS A 318 7.20 7.74 4.15
CA HIS A 318 5.76 7.79 3.97
C HIS A 318 5.12 8.93 4.77
N TYR A 319 5.73 9.60 5.75
CA TYR A 319 5.06 10.72 6.45
C TYR A 319 5.00 11.97 5.54
N PRO A 320 3.81 12.38 5.03
CA PRO A 320 3.73 13.48 4.08
C PRO A 320 4.03 14.82 4.77
N ARG A 321 4.77 15.69 4.09
CA ARG A 321 5.06 17.03 4.59
C ARG A 321 3.77 17.83 4.76
N ASN A 322 3.61 18.44 5.94
CA ASN A 322 2.43 19.19 6.32
C ASN A 322 1.14 18.38 6.09
N TYR A 323 1.08 17.11 6.49
CA TYR A 323 -0.13 16.30 6.30
C TYR A 323 -1.29 16.84 7.13
N ILE A 324 -1.08 17.02 8.43
CA ILE A 324 -2.09 17.61 9.33
C ILE A 324 -2.14 19.13 9.10
N ARG A 325 -3.20 19.61 8.45
CA ARG A 325 -3.44 21.05 8.22
C ARG A 325 -4.80 21.47 8.76
N MET A 326 -4.81 22.45 9.67
CA MET A 326 -6.04 22.98 10.28
C MET A 326 -7.00 23.61 9.26
N SER A 327 -6.48 24.04 8.11
CA SER A 327 -7.29 24.66 7.06
C SER A 327 -8.03 23.66 6.17
N GLN A 328 -7.74 22.36 6.27
CA GLN A 328 -8.33 21.35 5.38
C GLN A 328 -9.48 20.58 6.05
N LYS A 329 -10.48 20.19 5.25
CA LYS A 329 -11.69 19.49 5.73
C LYS A 329 -11.43 18.04 6.17
N ASN A 330 -10.40 17.43 5.62
CA ASN A 330 -9.97 16.04 5.86
C ASN A 330 -9.04 15.89 7.07
N ILE A 331 -8.88 16.95 7.86
CA ILE A 331 -8.09 16.93 9.10
C ILE A 331 -8.41 15.76 10.05
N PRO A 332 -9.66 15.29 10.22
CA PRO A 332 -9.94 14.21 11.17
C PRO A 332 -9.28 12.91 10.74
N GLU A 333 -9.38 12.60 9.44
CA GLU A 333 -8.74 11.43 8.86
C GLU A 333 -7.21 11.54 8.93
N HIS A 334 -6.65 12.72 8.65
CA HIS A 334 -5.20 12.92 8.73
C HIS A 334 -4.63 12.78 10.14
N ILE A 335 -5.36 13.29 11.15
CA ILE A 335 -5.01 13.10 12.56
C ILE A 335 -5.07 11.61 12.90
N LEU A 336 -6.18 10.95 12.58
CA LEU A 336 -6.38 9.52 12.85
C LEU A 336 -5.25 8.68 12.22
N GLU A 337 -4.96 8.90 10.94
CA GLU A 337 -3.91 8.19 10.20
C GLU A 337 -2.52 8.45 10.77
N THR A 338 -2.23 9.68 11.20
CA THR A 338 -0.93 9.99 11.81
C THR A 338 -0.76 9.30 13.17
N VAL A 339 -1.82 9.26 13.98
CA VAL A 339 -1.78 8.59 15.29
C VAL A 339 -1.71 7.08 15.14
N GLU A 340 -2.51 6.48 14.25
CA GLU A 340 -2.43 5.07 13.89
C GLU A 340 -1.01 4.67 13.48
N ARG A 341 -0.34 5.51 12.69
CA ARG A 341 1.04 5.26 12.27
C ARG A 341 2.05 5.42 13.38
N PHE A 342 1.91 6.42 14.24
CA PHE A 342 2.78 6.57 15.40
C PHE A 342 2.69 5.36 16.33
N GLU A 343 1.48 4.85 16.56
CA GLU A 343 1.26 3.63 17.33
C GLU A 343 1.94 2.43 16.64
N GLU A 344 1.67 2.20 15.35
CA GLU A 344 2.23 1.07 14.60
C GLU A 344 3.77 1.12 14.55
N ASP A 345 4.37 2.29 14.30
CA ASP A 345 5.82 2.46 14.20
C ASP A 345 6.53 2.35 15.56
N PHE A 346 5.82 2.63 16.67
CA PHE A 346 6.40 2.68 18.00
C PHE A 346 6.15 1.43 18.83
N THR A 347 4.95 0.86 18.77
CA THR A 347 4.53 -0.30 19.60
C THR A 347 4.39 -1.59 18.80
N GLU A 348 4.49 -1.55 17.47
CA GLU A 348 4.14 -2.65 16.55
C GLU A 348 2.67 -3.11 16.67
N HIS A 349 1.85 -2.35 17.40
CA HIS A 349 0.41 -2.56 17.56
C HIS A 349 -0.37 -1.46 16.84
N LEU A 350 -1.60 -1.79 16.44
CA LEU A 350 -2.50 -0.84 15.81
C LEU A 350 -3.89 -0.98 16.41
N THR A 351 -4.35 0.06 17.08
CA THR A 351 -5.71 0.18 17.57
C THR A 351 -6.64 0.41 16.40
N VAL A 352 -7.69 -0.42 16.31
CA VAL A 352 -8.69 -0.32 15.25
C VAL A 352 -9.69 0.77 15.59
N HIS A 353 -9.71 1.85 14.81
CA HIS A 353 -10.66 2.93 14.97
C HIS A 353 -11.86 2.82 14.02
N GLY A 354 -13.03 3.25 14.49
CA GLY A 354 -14.26 3.32 13.71
C GLY A 354 -15.28 4.24 14.38
N PRO A 355 -16.43 4.51 13.76
CA PRO A 355 -16.91 3.95 12.50
C PRO A 355 -16.28 4.63 11.26
N LEU A 356 -15.66 3.82 10.39
CA LEU A 356 -15.20 4.26 9.07
C LEU A 356 -16.28 4.03 8.01
N HIS A 357 -16.43 4.98 7.10
CA HIS A 357 -17.22 4.86 5.87
C HIS A 357 -16.28 4.91 4.67
N ALA A 358 -16.23 3.85 3.88
CA ALA A 358 -15.39 3.79 2.68
C ALA A 358 -16.21 4.14 1.43
N VAL A 359 -15.69 4.98 0.56
CA VAL A 359 -16.22 5.23 -0.78
C VAL A 359 -15.25 4.63 -1.78
N VAL A 360 -15.75 3.72 -2.62
CA VAL A 360 -15.03 3.10 -3.74
C VAL A 360 -15.58 3.67 -5.04
N GLN A 361 -14.86 4.61 -5.65
CA GLN A 361 -15.25 5.27 -6.90
C GLN A 361 -14.43 4.76 -8.08
N VAL A 362 -15.12 4.34 -9.14
CA VAL A 362 -14.50 3.86 -10.38
C VAL A 362 -14.34 4.99 -11.39
N GLY A 363 -13.11 5.19 -11.86
CA GLY A 363 -12.81 6.15 -12.93
C GLY A 363 -13.03 5.58 -14.33
N ASP A 364 -12.91 6.46 -15.32
CA ASP A 364 -13.08 6.10 -16.73
C ASP A 364 -12.00 5.11 -17.21
N ALA A 365 -12.36 4.28 -18.19
CA ALA A 365 -11.44 3.29 -18.74
C ALA A 365 -10.30 3.98 -19.51
N ILE A 366 -9.06 3.70 -19.15
CA ILE A 366 -7.86 4.15 -19.86
C ILE A 366 -7.42 3.03 -20.82
N PRO A 367 -7.51 3.21 -22.15
CA PRO A 367 -7.07 2.21 -23.12
C PRO A 367 -5.56 1.98 -23.04
N VAL A 368 -5.15 0.72 -23.02
CA VAL A 368 -3.73 0.36 -22.93
C VAL A 368 -3.11 0.28 -24.33
N PRO A 369 -2.07 1.07 -24.64
CA PRO A 369 -1.38 0.97 -25.91
C PRO A 369 -0.55 -0.32 -26.01
N THR A 370 -0.32 -0.79 -27.24
CA THR A 370 0.51 -1.99 -27.50
C THR A 370 2.00 -1.70 -27.55
N ASP A 371 2.37 -0.41 -27.61
CA ASP A 371 3.75 0.03 -27.72
C ASP A 371 4.50 -0.17 -26.39
N ARG A 372 5.83 -0.27 -26.48
CA ARG A 372 6.68 -0.32 -25.29
C ARG A 372 6.60 1.00 -24.54
N ALA A 373 6.79 0.93 -23.22
CA ALA A 373 6.94 2.13 -22.40
C ALA A 373 8.10 3.00 -22.96
N PRO A 374 7.97 4.34 -22.91
CA PRO A 374 9.07 5.25 -23.20
C PRO A 374 10.30 4.91 -22.35
N ARG A 375 11.50 5.17 -22.86
CA ARG A 375 12.73 5.00 -22.08
C ARG A 375 13.06 6.31 -21.36
N GLY A 376 13.34 6.25 -20.06
CA GLY A 376 13.92 7.35 -19.27
C GLY A 376 12.92 8.15 -18.44
N ASP A 377 11.68 8.32 -18.91
CA ASP A 377 10.64 9.10 -18.22
C ASP A 377 9.55 8.21 -17.59
N ALA A 378 8.75 8.78 -16.69
CA ALA A 378 7.57 8.12 -16.12
C ALA A 378 6.60 7.66 -17.24
N ASP A 379 6.08 6.43 -17.14
CA ASP A 379 5.17 5.89 -18.16
C ASP A 379 3.89 6.76 -18.23
N PRO A 380 3.56 7.36 -19.39
CA PRO A 380 2.37 8.21 -19.53
C PRO A 380 1.08 7.51 -19.11
N LEU A 381 0.99 6.19 -19.28
CA LEU A 381 -0.16 5.40 -18.85
C LEU A 381 -0.30 5.41 -17.32
N MET A 382 0.83 5.35 -16.60
CA MET A 382 0.84 5.39 -15.14
C MET A 382 0.57 6.80 -14.62
N GLU A 383 1.10 7.83 -15.27
CA GLU A 383 0.80 9.22 -14.92
C GLU A 383 -0.67 9.57 -15.15
N GLU A 384 -1.27 9.13 -16.26
CA GLU A 384 -2.72 9.30 -16.50
C GLU A 384 -3.55 8.57 -15.44
N THR A 385 -3.18 7.33 -15.10
CA THR A 385 -3.84 6.54 -14.05
C THR A 385 -3.74 7.24 -12.69
N ARG A 386 -2.55 7.69 -12.32
CA ARG A 386 -2.27 8.41 -11.06
C ARG A 386 -3.02 9.74 -11.00
N GLY A 387 -3.04 10.50 -12.09
CA GLY A 387 -3.77 11.75 -12.22
C GLY A 387 -5.28 11.56 -12.05
N ALA A 388 -5.85 10.52 -12.66
CA ALA A 388 -7.26 10.19 -12.52
C ALA A 388 -7.66 9.85 -11.08
N ILE A 389 -6.85 9.02 -10.39
CA ILE A 389 -7.07 8.68 -8.98
C ILE A 389 -6.92 9.91 -8.09
N THR A 390 -5.88 10.71 -8.30
CA THR A 390 -5.64 11.96 -7.55
C THR A 390 -6.82 12.91 -7.68
N ALA A 391 -7.35 13.10 -8.89
CA ALA A 391 -8.51 13.96 -9.12
C ALA A 391 -9.78 13.44 -8.43
N MET A 392 -10.00 12.12 -8.40
CA MET A 392 -11.12 11.52 -7.66
C MET A 392 -10.94 11.70 -6.14
N LEU A 393 -9.76 11.41 -5.60
CA LEU A 393 -9.47 11.58 -4.17
C LEU A 393 -9.65 13.04 -3.72
N HIS A 394 -9.22 14.00 -4.54
CA HIS A 394 -9.43 15.42 -4.25
C HIS A 394 -10.91 15.79 -4.15
N ARG A 395 -11.74 15.37 -5.13
CA ARG A 395 -13.18 15.60 -5.09
C ARG A 395 -13.83 14.94 -3.88
N LEU A 396 -13.46 13.70 -3.59
CA LEU A 396 -13.98 12.99 -2.42
C LEU A 396 -13.53 13.66 -1.10
N ALA A 397 -12.33 14.25 -1.03
CA ALA A 397 -11.88 15.00 0.14
C ALA A 397 -12.70 16.27 0.39
N GLU A 398 -13.27 16.89 -0.64
CA GLU A 398 -14.16 18.04 -0.49
C GLU A 398 -15.51 17.70 0.18
N GLU A 399 -15.90 16.41 0.17
CA GLU A 399 -17.10 15.89 0.83
C GLU A 399 -16.93 15.74 2.35
N SER A 400 -15.70 15.80 2.89
CA SER A 400 -15.48 15.77 4.34
C SER A 400 -16.22 16.94 5.01
N PRO A 401 -16.89 16.72 6.16
CA PRO A 401 -17.57 17.79 6.87
C PRO A 401 -16.55 18.84 7.33
N ARG A 402 -16.95 20.12 7.35
CA ARG A 402 -16.15 21.13 8.07
C ARG A 402 -16.34 20.88 9.56
N ILE A 403 -15.24 20.67 10.27
CA ILE A 403 -15.20 20.68 11.74
C ILE A 403 -15.06 22.12 12.21
#